data_AF-A0A925M9R6-F1
#
_entry.id   AF-A0A925M9R6-F1
#
_cell.length_a   1.000
_cell.length_b   1.000
_cell.length_c   1.000
_cell.angle_alpha   90.00
_cell.angle_beta   90.00
_cell.angle_gamma   90.00
#
_symmetry.space_group_name_H-M   'P 1'
#
loop_
_entity.id
_entity.type
_entity.pdbx_description
1 polymer ?
#
loop_
_entity_poly.entity_id
_entity_poly.type
_entity_poly.pdbx_seq_one_letter_code
_entity_poly.pdbx_strand_id
1 'polypeptide(L)' 'MASNTAASSVKRKNKHEKAGRRRKNRLARKSTPSAVELFAALGEPGQAAPARKPA' A
#
# COMPACT_ATOMS: atom_id res chain seq x y z
N MET A 1 20.38 -1.38 -26.92
CA MET A 1 20.11 -1.74 -25.51
C MET A 1 21.07 -2.86 -25.10
N ALA A 2 22.23 -2.52 -24.52
CA ALA A 2 23.14 -3.55 -24.02
C ALA A 2 22.54 -4.16 -22.74
N SER A 3 22.08 -5.40 -22.85
CA SER A 3 21.29 -6.13 -21.85
C SER A 3 22.05 -6.47 -20.57
N ASN A 4 23.39 -6.47 -20.61
CA ASN A 4 24.26 -6.84 -19.49
C ASN A 4 25.40 -5.83 -19.30
N THR A 5 25.06 -4.60 -18.92
CA THR A 5 26.05 -3.60 -18.48
C THR A 5 26.30 -3.71 -16.97
N ALA A 6 27.43 -3.22 -16.47
CA ALA A 6 27.69 -3.09 -15.03
C ALA A 6 26.54 -2.36 -14.28
N ALA A 7 25.89 -1.39 -14.93
CA ALA A 7 24.72 -0.72 -14.38
C ALA A 7 23.54 -1.69 -14.17
N SER A 8 23.31 -2.62 -15.10
CA SER A 8 22.23 -3.60 -15.00
C SER A 8 22.47 -4.65 -13.90
N SER A 9 23.72 -5.08 -13.70
CA SER A 9 24.09 -6.03 -12.63
C SER A 9 23.93 -5.39 -11.25
N VAL A 10 24.39 -4.15 -11.07
CA VAL A 10 24.19 -3.37 -9.84
C VAL A 10 22.70 -3.15 -9.55
N LYS A 11 21.88 -2.86 -10.57
CA LYS A 11 20.43 -2.73 -10.41
C LYS A 11 19.77 -4.04 -9.96
N ARG A 12 20.20 -5.18 -10.51
CA ARG A 12 19.69 -6.50 -10.15
C ARG A 12 20.02 -6.85 -8.69
N LYS A 13 21.29 -6.66 -8.28
CA LYS A 13 21.74 -6.84 -6.88
C LYS A 13 20.92 -5.97 -5.92
N ASN A 14 20.78 -4.68 -6.21
CA ASN A 14 19.99 -3.74 -5.41
C ASN A 14 18.51 -4.11 -5.31
N LYS A 15 17.90 -4.70 -6.36
CA LYS A 15 16.50 -5.15 -6.31
C LYS A 15 16.31 -6.25 -5.27
N HIS A 16 17.24 -7.18 -5.15
CA HIS A 16 17.19 -8.25 -4.16
C HIS A 16 17.51 -7.73 -2.75
N GLU A 17 18.63 -7.04 -2.57
CA GLU A 17 19.06 -6.54 -1.25
C GLU A 17 18.05 -5.57 -0.62
N LYS A 18 17.43 -4.70 -1.43
CA LYS A 18 16.48 -3.69 -0.96
C LYS A 18 15.03 -4.16 -0.98
N ALA A 19 14.75 -5.43 -1.31
CA ALA A 19 13.38 -5.94 -1.44
C ALA A 19 12.59 -5.80 -0.12
N GLY A 20 13.19 -6.19 1.00
CA GLY A 20 12.56 -6.08 2.32
C GLY A 20 12.27 -4.63 2.71
N ARG A 21 13.23 -3.72 2.52
CA ARG A 21 13.06 -2.29 2.78
C ARG A 21 11.93 -1.68 1.94
N ARG A 22 11.87 -2.01 0.64
CA ARG A 22 10.79 -1.56 -0.25
C ARG A 22 9.43 -2.08 0.19
N ARG A 23 9.34 -3.35 0.62
CA ARG A 23 8.10 -3.94 1.15
C ARG A 23 7.63 -3.18 2.39
N LYS A 24 8.52 -2.98 3.37
CA LYS A 24 8.21 -2.27 4.62
C LYS A 24 7.74 -0.83 4.34
N ASN A 25 8.44 -0.09 3.49
CA ASN A 25 8.05 1.28 3.12
C ASN A 25 6.68 1.35 2.45
N ARG A 26 6.34 0.38 1.59
CA ARG A 26 5.02 0.30 0.95
C ARG A 26 3.90 0.05 1.96
N LEU A 27 4.14 -0.79 2.95
CA LEU A 27 3.17 -1.11 4.00
C LEU A 27 3.03 0.04 5.01
N ALA A 28 4.14 0.70 5.37
CA ALA A 28 4.13 1.85 6.28
C ALA A 28 3.25 3.00 5.75
N ARG A 29 3.16 3.18 4.43
CA ARG A 29 2.26 4.18 3.82
C ARG A 29 0.78 3.91 4.06
N LYS A 30 0.40 2.68 4.41
CA LYS A 30 -0.99 2.28 4.67
C LYS A 30 -1.25 1.96 6.15
N SER A 31 -0.34 2.33 7.05
CA SER A 31 -0.46 1.98 8.46
C SER A 31 -1.52 2.80 9.20
N THR A 32 -1.93 3.94 8.64
CA THR A 32 -3.05 4.74 9.13
C THR A 32 -4.11 4.78 8.03
N PRO A 33 -5.29 4.19 8.25
CA PRO A 33 -6.40 4.36 7.32
C PRO A 33 -6.81 5.83 7.30
N SER A 34 -7.11 6.36 6.13
CA SER A 34 -7.66 7.72 6.00
C SER A 34 -9.04 7.80 6.67
N ALA A 35 -9.50 9.01 7.01
CA ALA A 35 -10.84 9.19 7.57
C ALA A 35 -11.93 8.56 6.68
N VAL A 36 -11.77 8.62 5.36
CA VAL A 36 -12.67 7.98 4.39
C VAL A 36 -12.68 6.46 4.57
N GLU A 37 -11.52 5.83 4.72
CA GLU A 37 -11.41 4.38 4.94
C GLU A 37 -11.94 3.97 6.32
N LEU A 38 -11.72 4.78 7.36
CA LEU A 38 -12.21 4.53 8.71
C LEU A 38 -13.74 4.57 8.78
N PHE A 39 -14.36 5.51 8.06
CA PHE A 39 -15.79 5.79 8.18
C PHE A 39 -16.64 5.27 7.01
N ALA A 40 -16.05 4.57 6.03
CA ALA A 40 -16.77 4.00 4.88
C ALA A 40 -17.98 3.13 5.28
N ALA A 41 -17.93 2.48 6.44
CA ALA A 41 -19.02 1.64 6.96
C ALA A 41 -20.12 2.42 7.70
N LEU A 42 -19.90 3.70 8.04
CA LEU A 42 -20.82 4.50 8.86
C LEU A 42 -21.83 5.32 8.04
N GLY A 43 -21.69 5.35 6.71
CA GLY A 43 -22.54 6.16 5.84
C GLY A 43 -22.07 7.62 5.73
N GLU A 44 -22.88 8.45 5.05
CA GLU A 44 -22.60 9.87 4.87
C GLU A 44 -22.73 10.66 6.19
N PRO A 45 -21.81 11.59 6.49
CA PRO A 45 -21.88 12.39 7.70
C PRO A 45 -23.17 13.22 7.74
N GLY A 46 -23.91 13.10 8.85
CA GLY A 46 -25.20 13.76 9.03
C GLY A 46 -26.41 12.92 8.64
N GLN A 47 -26.22 11.71 8.10
CA GLN A 47 -27.29 10.74 7.85
C GLN A 47 -27.22 9.60 8.86
N ALA A 48 -28.37 8.97 9.13
CA ALA A 48 -28.41 7.77 9.98
C ALA A 48 -27.60 6.65 9.32
N ALA A 49 -26.75 5.97 10.11
CA ALA A 49 -25.95 4.86 9.62
C ALA A 49 -26.86 3.76 9.04
N PRO A 50 -26.49 3.15 7.90
CA PRO A 50 -27.31 2.14 7.24
C PRO A 50 -27.57 0.94 8.17
N ALA A 51 -28.82 0.49 8.23
CA ALA A 51 -29.19 -0.67 9.04
C ALA A 51 -28.37 -1.90 8.62
N ARG A 52 -27.68 -2.51 9.59
CA ARG A 52 -26.84 -3.69 9.37
C ARG A 52 -27.72 -4.85 8.89
N LYS A 53 -27.57 -5.29 7.63
CA LYS A 53 -28.26 -6.49 7.14
C LYS A 53 -27.75 -7.71 7.92
N PRO A 54 -28.63 -8.57 8.47
CA PRO A 54 -28.21 -9.83 9.06
C PRO A 54 -27.60 -10.74 7.98
N ALA A 55 -26.61 -11.53 8.41
CA ALA A 55 -25.80 -12.42 7.57
C ALA A 55 -26.62 -13.54 6.91
#